data_AF-A0A3B8HV59-F1
#
_entry.id   AF-A0A3B8HV59-F1
#
_cell.length_a   1.000
_cell.length_b   1.000
_cell.length_c   1.000
_cell.angle_alpha   90.00
_cell.angle_beta   90.00
_cell.angle_gamma   90.00
#
_symmetry.space_group_name_H-M   'P 1'
#
loop_
_entity.id
_entity.type
_entity.pdbx_description
1 polymer ?
#
loop_
_entity_poly.entity_id
_entity_poly.type
_entity_poly.pdbx_seq_one_letter_code
_entity_poly.pdbx_strand_id
1 'polypeptide(L)'
;MFAEMTAAEIELLNMLELLSPSGKREVREYIRYVLTKQYRREVMVAIFHNKLLVNLFHSLMYLVEREDIDINQLQKRVRQIKELYYAIFNQVHNRYLEVIEDLDSNEVVREFGRISFENLDRAFQQGNLAVIRMEIVNFHQEYNKLGKKKDARQIVAV
;
A
#
# COMPACT_ATOMS: atom_id res chain seq x y z
N MET A 1 26.40 -13.75 4.17
CA MET A 1 27.35 -13.12 3.23
C MET A 1 27.40 -11.66 3.62
N PHE A 2 28.39 -11.26 4.41
CA PHE A 2 28.54 -9.86 4.81
C PHE A 2 28.78 -9.06 3.53
N ALA A 3 27.87 -8.15 3.19
CA ALA A 3 28.06 -7.23 2.08
C ALA A 3 29.32 -6.38 2.38
N GLU A 4 30.12 -6.09 1.36
CA GLU A 4 31.22 -5.13 1.49
C GLU A 4 30.61 -3.79 1.90
N MET A 5 30.91 -3.37 3.14
CA MET A 5 30.47 -2.07 3.64
C MET A 5 31.26 -0.97 2.94
N THR A 6 30.54 0.03 2.47
CA THR A 6 31.12 1.24 1.90
C THR A 6 31.78 2.09 3.00
N ALA A 7 32.71 2.96 2.61
CA ALA A 7 33.35 3.88 3.55
C ALA A 7 32.34 4.79 4.28
N ALA A 8 31.25 5.18 3.61
CA ALA A 8 30.17 5.98 4.20
C ALA A 8 29.39 5.21 5.29
N GLU A 9 29.14 3.91 5.10
CA GLU A 9 28.49 3.08 6.11
C GLU A 9 29.38 2.87 7.33
N ILE A 10 30.69 2.70 7.12
CA ILE A 10 31.67 2.62 8.22
C ILE A 10 31.71 3.94 9.00
N GLU A 11 31.71 5.08 8.31
CA GLU A 11 31.68 6.41 8.92
C GLU A 11 30.44 6.59 9.81
N LEU A 12 29.26 6.19 9.33
CA LEU A 12 28.01 6.23 10.10
C LEU A 12 28.06 5.36 11.36
N LEU A 13 28.66 4.17 11.29
CA LEU A 13 28.84 3.30 12.45
C LEU A 13 29.80 3.93 13.47
N ASN A 14 30.91 4.49 13.02
CA ASN A 14 31.87 5.17 13.90
C ASN A 14 31.21 6.37 14.60
N MET A 15 30.42 7.17 13.88
CA MET A 15 29.65 8.27 14.47
C MET A 15 28.66 7.77 15.54
N LEU A 16 27.92 6.69 15.24
CA LEU A 16 27.00 6.08 16.19
C LEU A 16 27.73 5.56 17.44
N GLU A 17 28.92 4.99 17.30
CA GLU A 17 29.69 4.44 18.42
C GLU A 17 30.02 5.49 19.47
N LEU A 18 30.41 6.69 19.02
CA LEU A 18 30.76 7.84 19.85
C LEU A 18 29.59 8.42 20.65
N LEU A 19 28.34 8.15 20.26
CA LEU A 19 27.17 8.64 20.96
C LEU A 19 26.97 7.95 22.32
N SER A 20 26.47 8.72 23.29
CA SER A 20 25.94 8.19 24.55
C SER A 20 24.76 7.24 24.30
N PRO A 21 24.37 6.40 25.28
CA PRO A 21 23.19 5.56 25.17
C PRO A 21 21.90 6.34 24.84
N SER A 22 21.73 7.56 25.36
CA SER A 22 20.59 8.42 25.04
C SER A 22 20.65 8.91 23.59
N GLY A 23 21.80 9.36 23.10
CA GLY A 23 21.96 9.78 21.70
C GLY A 23 21.72 8.64 20.71
N LYS A 24 22.20 7.42 21.02
CA LYS A 24 21.91 6.22 20.21
C LYS A 24 20.41 5.93 20.13
N ARG A 25 19.67 6.13 21.23
CA ARG A 25 18.22 5.96 21.27
C ARG A 25 17.51 7.01 20.41
N GLU A 26 17.85 8.29 20.55
CA GLU A 26 17.27 9.39 19.76
C GLU A 26 17.48 9.18 18.25
N VAL A 27 18.70 8.82 17.85
CA VAL A 27 19.00 8.52 16.44
C VAL A 27 18.18 7.34 15.94
N ARG A 28 18.04 6.27 16.74
CA ARG A 28 17.21 5.12 16.38
C ARG A 28 15.74 5.50 16.20
N GLU A 29 15.19 6.30 17.12
CA GLU A 29 13.81 6.79 17.04
C GLU A 29 13.61 7.65 15.79
N TYR A 30 14.56 8.53 15.47
CA TYR A 30 14.53 9.35 14.26
C TYR A 30 14.62 8.51 12.98
N ILE A 31 15.53 7.54 12.91
CA ILE A 31 15.65 6.63 11.75
C ILE A 31 14.34 5.86 11.56
N ARG A 32 13.74 5.32 12.63
CA ARG A 32 12.42 4.64 12.56
C ARG A 32 11.33 5.57 12.01
N TYR A 33 11.31 6.81 12.46
CA TYR A 33 10.37 7.82 11.96
C TYR A 33 10.54 8.11 10.47
N VAL A 34 11.78 8.32 10.00
CA VAL A 34 12.09 8.58 8.59
C VAL A 34 11.73 7.35 7.74
N LEU A 35 12.12 6.15 8.18
CA LEU A 35 11.78 4.89 7.48
C LEU A 35 10.27 4.69 7.39
N THR A 36 9.51 5.01 8.44
CA THR A 36 8.04 4.92 8.43
C THR A 36 7.43 5.87 7.40
N LYS A 37 7.95 7.09 7.27
CA LYS A 37 7.51 8.04 6.23
C LYS A 37 7.81 7.52 4.83
N GLN A 38 9.02 7.00 4.63
CA GLN A 38 9.43 6.44 3.35
C GLN A 38 8.57 5.23 2.97
N TYR A 39 8.35 4.30 3.92
CA TYR A 39 7.48 3.15 3.74
C TYR A 39 6.08 3.54 3.25
N ARG A 40 5.42 4.48 3.94
CA ARG A 40 4.08 4.95 3.54
C ARG A 40 4.06 5.47 2.11
N ARG A 41 5.08 6.25 1.73
CA ARG A 41 5.21 6.77 0.37
C ARG A 41 5.41 5.66 -0.65
N GLU A 42 6.31 4.73 -0.37
CA GLU A 42 6.62 3.63 -1.28
C GLU A 42 5.41 2.70 -1.49
N VAL A 43 4.66 2.35 -0.44
CA VAL A 43 3.43 1.56 -0.57
C VAL A 43 2.38 2.29 -1.40
N MET A 44 2.15 3.58 -1.12
CA MET A 44 1.20 4.40 -1.87
C MET A 44 1.53 4.41 -3.36
N VAL A 45 2.79 4.68 -3.73
CA VAL A 45 3.23 4.69 -5.13
C VAL A 45 3.13 3.30 -5.74
N ALA A 46 3.60 2.27 -5.02
CA ALA A 46 3.61 0.90 -5.51
C ALA A 46 2.21 0.37 -5.81
N ILE A 47 1.18 0.79 -5.07
CA ILE A 47 -0.20 0.34 -5.26
C ILE A 47 -0.98 1.25 -6.22
N PHE A 48 -0.99 2.56 -5.98
CA PHE A 48 -1.90 3.48 -6.69
C PHE A 48 -1.33 4.01 -8.01
N HIS A 49 -0.03 3.86 -8.25
CA HIS A 49 0.60 4.22 -9.53
C HIS A 49 1.05 2.98 -10.33
N ASN A 50 0.62 1.78 -9.91
CA ASN A 50 0.90 0.55 -10.63
C ASN A 50 0.06 0.45 -11.91
N LYS A 51 0.73 0.51 -13.07
CA LYS A 51 0.06 0.44 -14.38
C LYS A 51 -0.79 -0.82 -14.56
N LEU A 52 -0.39 -1.96 -14.01
CA LEU A 52 -1.16 -3.21 -14.14
C LEU A 52 -2.44 -3.16 -13.31
N LEU A 53 -2.37 -2.68 -12.06
CA LEU A 53 -3.57 -2.46 -11.25
C LEU A 53 -4.52 -1.47 -11.91
N VAL A 54 -4.01 -0.33 -12.39
CA VAL A 54 -4.82 0.66 -13.11
C VAL A 54 -5.53 0.04 -14.31
N ASN A 55 -4.83 -0.77 -15.12
CA ASN A 55 -5.42 -1.45 -16.26
C ASN A 55 -6.50 -2.47 -15.86
N LEU A 56 -6.28 -3.21 -14.77
CA LEU A 56 -7.28 -4.16 -14.26
C LEU A 56 -8.53 -3.43 -13.74
N PHE A 57 -8.36 -2.29 -13.07
CA PHE A 57 -9.48 -1.44 -12.64
C PHE A 57 -10.25 -0.86 -13.82
N HIS A 58 -9.56 -0.36 -14.85
CA HIS A 58 -10.23 0.09 -16.08
C HIS A 58 -11.00 -1.05 -16.75
N SER A 59 -10.41 -2.25 -16.84
CA SER A 59 -11.12 -3.43 -17.36
C SER A 59 -12.33 -3.79 -16.50
N LEU A 60 -12.24 -3.70 -15.18
CA LEU A 60 -13.35 -3.98 -14.27
C LEU A 60 -14.50 -3.00 -14.47
N MET A 61 -14.19 -1.70 -14.59
CA MET A 61 -15.17 -0.66 -14.87
C MET A 61 -15.91 -0.91 -16.19
N TYR A 62 -15.17 -1.22 -17.25
CA TYR A 62 -15.76 -1.56 -18.54
C TYR A 62 -16.74 -2.75 -18.46
N LEU A 63 -16.41 -3.78 -17.66
CA LEU A 63 -17.29 -4.93 -17.48
C LEU A 63 -18.59 -4.56 -16.77
N VAL A 64 -18.52 -3.66 -15.79
CA VAL A 64 -19.67 -3.23 -14.99
C VAL A 64 -20.60 -2.30 -15.77
N GLU A 65 -20.09 -1.53 -16.72
CA GLU A 65 -20.87 -0.60 -17.55
C GLU A 65 -21.73 -1.31 -18.62
N ARG A 66 -21.47 -2.59 -18.91
CA ARG A 66 -22.27 -3.36 -19.87
C ARG A 66 -23.69 -3.59 -19.37
N GLU A 67 -24.64 -3.68 -20.29
CA GLU A 67 -26.04 -4.00 -19.99
C GLU A 67 -26.20 -5.46 -19.55
N ASP A 68 -25.44 -6.38 -20.17
CA ASP A 68 -25.40 -7.79 -19.81
C ASP A 68 -24.12 -8.10 -19.01
N ILE A 69 -24.27 -8.16 -17.68
CA ILE A 69 -23.18 -8.36 -16.74
C ILE A 69 -23.02 -9.84 -16.44
N ASP A 70 -21.87 -10.42 -16.82
CA ASP A 70 -21.44 -11.74 -16.32
C ASP A 70 -20.77 -11.60 -14.93
N ILE A 71 -21.48 -12.03 -13.89
CA ILE A 71 -21.00 -12.03 -12.50
C ILE A 71 -19.70 -12.84 -12.36
N ASN A 72 -19.58 -13.97 -13.06
CA ASN A 72 -18.38 -14.82 -12.96
C ASN A 72 -17.16 -14.09 -13.53
N GLN A 73 -17.36 -13.34 -14.62
CA GLN A 73 -16.31 -12.51 -15.21
C GLN A 73 -15.88 -11.39 -14.26
N LEU A 74 -16.82 -10.72 -13.59
CA LEU A 74 -16.53 -9.71 -12.57
C LEU A 74 -15.75 -10.30 -11.39
N GLN A 75 -16.20 -11.41 -10.83
CA GLN A 75 -15.54 -12.08 -9.70
C GLN A 75 -14.11 -12.48 -10.06
N LYS A 76 -13.90 -13.03 -11.27
CA LYS A 76 -12.57 -13.38 -11.77
C LYS A 76 -11.67 -12.16 -11.86
N ARG A 77 -12.18 -11.02 -12.34
CA ARG A 77 -11.41 -9.78 -12.44
C ARG A 77 -11.08 -9.20 -11.05
N VAL A 78 -12.04 -9.18 -10.14
CA VAL A 78 -11.82 -8.74 -8.74
C VAL A 78 -10.77 -9.60 -8.05
N ARG A 79 -10.80 -10.93 -8.25
CA ARG A 79 -9.79 -11.84 -7.72
C ARG A 79 -8.38 -11.51 -8.22
N GLN A 80 -8.22 -11.27 -9.53
CA GLN A 80 -6.92 -10.87 -10.10
C GLN A 80 -6.41 -9.56 -9.50
N ILE A 81 -7.30 -8.58 -9.29
CA ILE A 81 -6.95 -7.33 -8.62
C ILE A 81 -6.50 -7.60 -7.18
N LYS A 82 -7.24 -8.40 -6.42
CA LYS A 82 -6.94 -8.76 -5.03
C LYS A 82 -5.58 -9.44 -4.90
N GLU A 83 -5.30 -10.44 -5.74
CA GLU A 83 -4.04 -11.16 -5.76
C GLU A 83 -2.86 -10.23 -6.07
N LEU A 84 -2.96 -9.42 -7.13
CA LEU A 84 -1.91 -8.49 -7.51
C LEU A 84 -1.69 -7.40 -6.45
N TYR A 85 -2.78 -6.87 -5.88
CA TYR A 85 -2.73 -5.85 -4.84
C TYR A 85 -1.92 -6.32 -3.63
N TYR A 86 -2.26 -7.49 -3.08
CA TYR A 86 -1.57 -7.99 -1.90
C TYR A 86 -0.16 -8.49 -2.23
N ALA A 87 0.10 -8.99 -3.44
CA ALA A 87 1.45 -9.34 -3.86
C ALA A 87 2.38 -8.11 -3.85
N ILE A 88 1.94 -6.99 -4.44
CA ILE A 88 2.70 -5.73 -4.45
C ILE A 88 2.84 -5.17 -3.03
N PHE A 89 1.75 -5.15 -2.26
CA PHE A 89 1.75 -4.65 -0.89
C PHE A 89 2.77 -5.41 -0.04
N ASN A 90 2.72 -6.74 -0.05
CA ASN A 90 3.63 -7.59 0.73
C ASN A 90 5.08 -7.43 0.29
N GLN A 91 5.35 -7.27 -1.01
CA GLN A 91 6.69 -7.02 -1.52
C GLN A 91 7.31 -5.76 -0.90
N VAL A 92 6.54 -4.68 -0.78
CA VAL A 92 7.01 -3.45 -0.15
C VAL A 92 7.09 -3.62 1.36
N HIS A 93 6.01 -4.12 1.98
CA HIS A 93 5.85 -4.28 3.42
C HIS A 93 6.96 -5.11 4.07
N ASN A 94 7.28 -6.27 3.49
CA ASN A 94 8.26 -7.20 4.05
C ASN A 94 9.67 -6.57 4.16
N ARG A 95 10.03 -5.62 3.30
CA ARG A 95 11.34 -4.93 3.39
C ARG A 95 11.47 -4.04 4.62
N TYR A 96 10.36 -3.55 5.16
CA TYR A 96 10.34 -2.64 6.30
C TYR A 96 9.95 -3.34 7.60
N LEU A 97 9.16 -4.41 7.51
CA LEU A 97 8.72 -5.20 8.65
C LEU A 97 9.90 -5.75 9.48
N GLU A 98 11.03 -6.03 8.84
CA GLU A 98 12.24 -6.53 9.52
C GLU A 98 12.90 -5.50 10.44
N VAL A 99 12.68 -4.19 10.21
CA VAL A 99 13.42 -3.11 10.88
C VAL A 99 12.53 -2.09 11.60
N ILE A 100 11.21 -2.12 11.37
CA ILE A 100 10.22 -1.26 12.04
C ILE A 100 9.29 -2.14 12.88
N GLU A 101 9.43 -2.04 14.19
CA GLU A 101 8.47 -2.63 15.16
C GLU A 101 7.08 -2.02 14.95
N ASP A 102 6.04 -2.85 15.05
CA ASP A 102 4.63 -2.44 14.99
C ASP A 102 4.21 -1.70 13.71
N LEU A 103 4.86 -1.98 12.59
CA LEU A 103 4.56 -1.37 11.28
C LEU A 103 3.07 -1.51 10.86
N ASP A 104 2.42 -2.57 11.34
CA ASP A 104 1.07 -2.98 10.97
C ASP A 104 -0.07 -2.19 11.60
N SER A 105 0.17 -1.40 12.65
CA SER A 105 -0.90 -0.95 13.53
C SER A 105 -1.92 0.00 12.89
N ASN A 106 -1.63 0.64 11.74
CA ASN A 106 -2.50 1.66 11.11
C ASN A 106 -2.14 1.95 9.63
N GLU A 107 -1.92 0.93 8.80
CA GLU A 107 -1.54 1.15 7.40
C GLU A 107 -2.78 1.40 6.50
N VAL A 108 -2.86 2.61 5.95
CA VAL A 108 -4.03 3.11 5.19
C VAL A 108 -4.28 2.27 3.93
N VAL A 109 -3.24 1.82 3.24
CA VAL A 109 -3.36 1.06 2.00
C VAL A 109 -3.87 -0.36 2.26
N ARG A 110 -3.37 -1.05 3.29
CA ARG A 110 -3.82 -2.36 3.75
C ARG A 110 -5.28 -2.30 4.14
N GLU A 111 -5.66 -1.31 4.95
CA GLU A 111 -7.04 -1.16 5.43
C GLU A 111 -8.01 -0.81 4.30
N PHE A 112 -7.61 0.09 3.40
CA PHE A 112 -8.37 0.38 2.18
C PHE A 112 -8.62 -0.88 1.35
N GLY A 113 -7.58 -1.68 1.11
CA GLY A 113 -7.70 -2.94 0.38
C GLY A 113 -8.65 -3.92 1.10
N ARG A 114 -8.44 -4.12 2.41
CA ARG A 114 -9.24 -5.02 3.24
C ARG A 114 -10.73 -4.67 3.17
N ILE A 115 -11.09 -3.43 3.48
CA ILE A 115 -12.48 -2.96 3.46
C ILE A 115 -13.09 -3.12 2.06
N SER A 116 -12.38 -2.69 1.03
CA SER A 116 -12.91 -2.69 -0.35
C SER A 116 -13.18 -4.11 -0.86
N PHE A 117 -12.26 -5.05 -0.60
CA PHE A 117 -12.46 -6.44 -1.01
C PHE A 117 -13.53 -7.14 -0.15
N GLU A 118 -13.61 -6.86 1.15
CA GLU A 118 -14.68 -7.39 2.01
C GLU A 118 -16.07 -6.89 1.58
N ASN A 119 -16.19 -5.63 1.19
CA ASN A 119 -17.45 -5.08 0.67
C ASN A 119 -17.87 -5.78 -0.63
N LEU A 120 -16.93 -5.97 -1.55
CA LEU A 120 -17.19 -6.68 -2.81
C LEU A 120 -17.55 -8.15 -2.56
N ASP A 121 -16.82 -8.84 -1.69
CA ASP A 121 -17.09 -10.24 -1.35
C ASP A 121 -18.51 -10.38 -0.78
N ARG A 122 -18.94 -9.46 0.10
CA ARG A 122 -20.32 -9.40 0.61
C ARG A 122 -21.35 -9.11 -0.49
N ALA A 123 -21.07 -8.15 -1.38
CA ALA A 123 -21.97 -7.84 -2.49
C ALA A 123 -22.15 -9.02 -3.45
N PHE A 124 -21.07 -9.75 -3.76
CA PHE A 124 -21.12 -10.95 -4.57
C PHE A 124 -21.91 -12.08 -3.90
N GLN A 125 -21.78 -12.26 -2.59
CA GLN A 125 -22.56 -13.26 -1.85
C GLN A 125 -24.05 -12.97 -1.86
N GLN A 126 -24.44 -11.70 -1.83
CA GLN A 126 -25.85 -11.28 -1.90
C GLN A 126 -26.45 -11.46 -3.31
N GLY A 127 -25.62 -11.50 -4.35
CA GLY A 127 -26.05 -11.68 -5.75
C GLY A 127 -26.78 -10.47 -6.34
N ASN A 128 -26.88 -9.35 -5.62
CA ASN A 128 -27.56 -8.16 -6.12
C ASN A 128 -26.63 -7.36 -7.05
N LEU A 129 -26.92 -7.41 -8.35
CA LEU A 129 -26.14 -6.72 -9.39
C LEU A 129 -26.01 -5.21 -9.17
N ALA A 130 -27.06 -4.54 -8.67
CA ALA A 130 -27.00 -3.11 -8.41
C ALA A 130 -26.01 -2.78 -7.29
N VAL A 131 -25.99 -3.61 -6.24
CA VAL A 131 -25.04 -3.47 -5.12
C VAL A 131 -23.62 -3.77 -5.58
N ILE A 132 -23.41 -4.83 -6.37
CA ILE A 132 -22.10 -5.17 -6.94
C ILE A 132 -21.56 -4.00 -7.78
N ARG A 133 -22.39 -3.45 -8.68
CA ARG A 133 -22.04 -2.29 -9.50
C ARG A 133 -21.66 -1.08 -8.63
N MET A 134 -22.46 -0.79 -7.61
CA MET A 134 -22.20 0.31 -6.68
C MET A 134 -20.85 0.15 -5.96
N GLU A 135 -20.58 -1.03 -5.40
CA GLU A 135 -19.33 -1.29 -4.68
C GLU A 135 -18.10 -1.23 -5.59
N ILE A 136 -18.20 -1.72 -6.84
CA ILE A 136 -17.11 -1.60 -7.82
C ILE A 136 -16.82 -0.14 -8.15
N VAL A 137 -17.86 0.66 -8.39
CA VAL A 137 -17.73 2.10 -8.67
C VAL A 137 -17.10 2.82 -7.48
N ASN A 138 -17.57 2.55 -6.27
CA ASN A 138 -17.03 3.13 -5.04
C ASN A 138 -15.55 2.78 -4.84
N PHE A 139 -15.20 1.51 -5.03
CA PHE A 139 -13.81 1.05 -4.92
C PHE A 139 -12.91 1.77 -5.93
N HIS A 140 -13.33 1.87 -7.19
CA HIS A 140 -12.57 2.56 -8.22
C HIS A 140 -12.42 4.07 -7.94
N GLN A 141 -13.47 4.73 -7.44
CA GLN A 141 -13.41 6.15 -7.10
C GLN A 141 -12.44 6.43 -5.95
N GLU A 142 -12.51 5.65 -4.86
CA GLU A 142 -11.62 5.81 -3.72
C GLU A 142 -10.17 5.42 -4.07
N TYR A 143 -9.97 4.39 -4.91
CA TYR A 143 -8.64 4.05 -5.45
C TYR A 143 -8.02 5.24 -6.19
N ASN A 144 -8.77 5.88 -7.09
CA ASN A 144 -8.30 7.05 -7.82
C ASN A 144 -8.04 8.26 -6.92
N LYS A 145 -8.88 8.47 -5.90
CA LYS A 145 -8.71 9.55 -4.93
C LYS A 145 -7.44 9.37 -4.11
N LEU A 146 -7.12 8.15 -3.69
CA LEU A 146 -5.86 7.83 -3.00
C LEU A 146 -4.66 8.00 -3.95
N GLY A 147 -4.77 7.58 -5.21
CA GLY A 147 -3.72 7.80 -6.21
C GLY A 147 -3.46 9.27 -6.57
N LYS A 148 -4.47 10.12 -6.43
CA LYS A 148 -4.38 11.58 -6.64
C LYS A 148 -3.89 12.36 -5.44
N LYS A 149 -3.84 11.76 -4.24
CA LYS A 149 -3.11 12.35 -3.10
C LYS A 149 -1.63 12.33 -3.44
N LYS A 150 -1.19 13.33 -4.22
CA LYS A 150 0.23 13.69 -4.33
C LYS A 150 0.75 13.80 -2.91
N ASP A 151 1.88 13.14 -2.64
CA ASP A 151 2.70 13.28 -1.43
C ASP A 151 2.30 14.54 -0.67
N ALA A 152 1.75 14.38 0.52
CA ALA A 152 1.57 15.49 1.45
C ALA A 152 2.96 16.07 1.74
N ARG A 153 3.42 16.96 0.86
CA ARG A 153 4.52 17.91 1.00
C ARG A 153 4.14 18.97 2.03
N GLN A 154 3.64 18.54 3.18
CA GLN A 154 3.65 19.30 4.41
C GLN A 154 4.59 18.58 5.36
N ILE A 155 5.87 18.60 5.00
CA ILE A 155 6.91 18.75 6.01
C ILE A 155 6.68 20.16 6.57
N VAL A 156 5.80 20.27 7.57
CA VAL A 156 5.84 21.41 8.47
C VAL A 156 7.04 21.15 9.36
N ALA A 157 8.10 21.91 9.13
CA ALA A 157 9.13 22.09 10.13
C ALA A 157 8.49 22.73 11.36
N VAL A 158 8.62 22.08 12.51
CA VAL A 158 8.70 22.71 13.83
C VAL A 158 9.81 22.01 14.57
#